data_AF-A0A527K7B8-F1
#
_entry.id   AF-A0A527K7B8-F1
#
_cell.length_a   1.000
_cell.length_b   1.000
_cell.length_c   1.000
_cell.angle_alpha   90.00
_cell.angle_beta   90.00
_cell.angle_gamma   90.00
#
_symmetry.space_group_name_H-M   'P 1'
#
loop_
_entity.id
_entity.type
_entity.pdbx_description
1 polymer ?
#
loop_
_entity_poly.entity_id
_entity_poly.type
_entity_poly.pdbx_seq_one_letter_code
_entity_poly.pdbx_strand_id
1 'polypeptide(L)'
;MLHDWDPIGVSGIPEATDEYDAYADTVYVMLMDENATAADIAAYLLAVATEHMGLTDRGQLAERSDRVAKLLVSSRPEFGND
;
A
#
# COMPACT_ATOMS: atom_id res chain seq x y z
N MET A 1 -8.04 -4.94 1.02
CA MET A 1 -7.36 -3.92 0.20
C MET A 1 -5.86 -3.89 0.45
N LEU A 2 -5.35 -3.53 1.65
CA LEU A 2 -3.90 -3.67 1.88
C LEU A 2 -3.46 -5.15 1.98
N HIS A 3 -4.33 -6.04 2.43
CA HIS A 3 -4.14 -7.50 2.35
C HIS A 3 -3.91 -8.01 0.92
N ASP A 4 -4.41 -7.31 -0.11
CA ASP A 4 -4.20 -7.70 -1.51
C ASP A 4 -2.78 -7.33 -2.00
N TRP A 5 -2.17 -6.31 -1.38
CA TRP A 5 -0.77 -5.97 -1.64
C TRP A 5 0.20 -7.00 -1.07
N ASP A 6 -0.10 -7.57 0.10
CA ASP A 6 0.69 -8.53 0.86
C ASP A 6 1.78 -9.30 0.06
N PRO A 7 2.97 -8.70 -0.13
CA PRO A 7 3.96 -9.18 -1.08
C PRO A 7 4.61 -10.48 -0.62
N ILE A 8 4.57 -10.77 0.68
CA ILE A 8 5.13 -11.97 1.31
C ILE A 8 4.07 -12.98 1.78
N GLY A 9 2.78 -12.65 1.68
CA GLY A 9 1.70 -13.58 1.99
C GLY A 9 1.47 -13.81 3.49
N VAL A 10 1.88 -12.88 4.35
CA VAL A 10 1.85 -13.03 5.82
C VAL A 10 0.73 -12.25 6.49
N SER A 11 -0.14 -11.61 5.73
CA SER A 11 -1.22 -10.78 6.28
C SER A 11 -2.25 -11.54 7.14
N GLY A 12 -2.23 -12.88 7.11
CA GLY A 12 -3.00 -13.74 8.02
C GLY A 12 -2.25 -14.19 9.27
N ILE A 13 -1.00 -13.77 9.47
CA ILE A 13 -0.16 -14.10 10.64
C ILE A 13 -0.31 -12.99 11.68
N PRO A 14 -0.90 -13.27 12.86
CA PRO A 14 -1.14 -12.26 13.91
C PRO A 14 0.12 -11.52 14.36
N GLU A 15 1.27 -12.19 14.32
CA GLU A 15 2.56 -11.64 14.74
C GLU A 15 3.12 -10.59 13.77
N ALA A 16 2.64 -10.56 12.52
CA ALA A 16 3.04 -9.57 11.51
C ALA A 16 2.06 -8.40 11.41
N THR A 17 0.97 -8.41 12.19
CA THR A 17 -0.12 -7.43 12.08
C THR A 17 0.32 -6.02 12.44
N ASP A 18 1.12 -5.83 13.50
CA ASP A 18 1.55 -4.51 13.97
C ASP A 18 2.41 -3.76 12.91
N GLU A 19 3.32 -4.48 12.25
CA GLU A 19 4.14 -3.92 11.18
C GLU A 19 3.30 -3.57 9.94
N TYR A 20 2.33 -4.42 9.58
CA TYR A 20 1.43 -4.16 8.46
C TYR A 20 0.45 -3.01 8.72
N ASP A 21 -0.03 -2.87 9.97
CA ASP A 21 -0.91 -1.77 10.38
C ASP A 21 -0.18 -0.43 10.28
N ALA A 22 1.11 -0.36 10.64
CA ALA A 22 1.91 0.86 10.47
C ALA A 22 2.04 1.30 8.99
N TYR A 23 2.21 0.34 8.06
CA TYR A 23 2.21 0.64 6.63
C TYR A 23 0.81 1.03 6.13
N ALA A 24 -0.24 0.39 6.66
CA ALA A 24 -1.64 0.72 6.35
C ALA A 24 -1.98 2.14 6.75
N ASP A 25 -1.58 2.57 7.95
CA ASP A 25 -1.79 3.92 8.47
C ASP A 25 -1.10 4.97 7.59
N THR A 26 0.13 4.70 7.15
CA THR A 26 0.86 5.63 6.26
C THR A 26 0.14 5.76 4.91
N VAL A 27 -0.30 4.64 4.33
CA VAL A 27 -1.08 4.65 3.08
C VAL A 27 -2.41 5.37 3.27
N TYR A 28 -3.06 5.20 4.41
CA TYR A 28 -4.29 5.90 4.74
C TYR A 28 -4.08 7.42 4.82
N VAL A 29 -3.01 7.88 5.48
CA VAL A 29 -2.62 9.30 5.51
C VAL A 29 -2.36 9.84 4.10
N MET A 30 -1.65 9.09 3.25
CA MET A 30 -1.46 9.46 1.84
C MET A 30 -2.80 9.53 1.11
N LEU A 31 -3.73 8.62 1.35
CA LEU A 31 -5.05 8.65 0.72
C LEU A 31 -5.89 9.86 1.14
N MET A 32 -5.71 10.38 2.36
CA MET A 32 -6.38 11.59 2.83
C MET A 32 -5.84 12.87 2.19
N ASP A 33 -4.61 12.84 1.65
CA ASP A 33 -4.07 13.96 0.88
C ASP A 33 -4.66 13.95 -0.54
N GLU A 34 -5.38 15.02 -0.90
CA GLU A 34 -6.07 15.12 -2.20
C GLU A 34 -5.11 15.12 -3.40
N ASN A 35 -3.84 15.48 -3.19
CA ASN A 35 -2.83 15.54 -4.24
C ASN A 35 -2.06 14.23 -4.41
N ALA A 36 -2.07 13.36 -3.40
CA ALA A 36 -1.38 12.08 -3.48
C ALA A 36 -1.97 11.23 -4.61
N THR A 37 -1.09 10.78 -5.49
CA THR A 37 -1.44 9.99 -6.67
C THR A 37 -1.29 8.49 -6.39
N ALA A 38 -1.87 7.67 -7.26
CA ALA A 38 -1.61 6.24 -7.23
C ALA A 38 -0.11 5.92 -7.41
N ALA A 39 0.64 6.76 -8.13
CA ALA A 39 2.08 6.58 -8.30
C ALA A 39 2.84 6.79 -6.98
N ASP A 40 2.45 7.78 -6.17
CA ASP A 40 3.07 8.05 -4.87
C ASP A 40 2.85 6.88 -3.91
N ILE A 41 1.61 6.38 -3.85
CA ILE A 41 1.26 5.22 -3.01
C ILE A 41 1.99 3.96 -3.49
N ALA A 42 2.06 3.74 -4.82
CA ALA A 42 2.79 2.59 -5.38
C ALA A 42 4.29 2.65 -5.08
N ALA A 43 4.89 3.85 -5.14
CA ALA A 43 6.30 4.06 -4.83
C ALA A 43 6.58 3.77 -3.35
N TYR A 44 5.71 4.23 -2.44
CA TYR A 44 5.80 3.92 -1.02
C TYR A 44 5.72 2.41 -0.75
N LEU A 45 4.71 1.73 -1.31
CA LEU A 45 4.54 0.30 -1.17
C LEU A 45 5.74 -0.49 -1.72
N LEU A 46 6.28 -0.09 -2.87
CA LEU A 46 7.49 -0.71 -3.43
C LEU A 46 8.70 -0.51 -2.50
N ALA A 47 8.88 0.69 -1.94
CA ALA A 47 9.95 0.98 -1.00
C ALA A 47 9.85 0.12 0.25
N VAL A 48 8.65 -0.04 0.83
CA VAL A 48 8.44 -0.97 1.96
C VAL A 48 8.86 -2.39 1.59
N ALA A 49 8.39 -2.91 0.45
CA ALA A 49 8.72 -4.25 0.00
C ALA A 49 10.24 -4.46 -0.22
N THR A 50 10.94 -3.47 -0.78
CA THR A 50 12.36 -3.63 -1.12
C THR A 50 13.33 -3.22 -0.01
N GLU A 51 13.00 -2.19 0.76
CA GLU A 51 13.90 -1.58 1.75
C GLU A 51 13.64 -2.10 3.16
N HIS A 52 12.37 -2.27 3.54
CA HIS A 52 12.00 -2.77 4.86
C HIS A 52 11.93 -4.30 4.88
N MET A 53 11.35 -4.91 3.85
CA MET A 53 11.20 -6.38 3.76
C MET A 53 12.33 -7.06 2.99
N GLY A 54 13.21 -6.30 2.32
CA GLY A 54 14.39 -6.83 1.63
C GLY A 54 14.10 -7.67 0.38
N LEU A 55 12.91 -7.54 -0.22
CA LEU A 55 12.51 -8.32 -1.38
C LEU A 55 13.20 -7.81 -2.66
N THR A 56 13.58 -8.73 -3.53
CA THR A 56 14.44 -8.42 -4.69
C THR A 56 13.74 -8.50 -6.04
N ASP A 57 12.52 -9.07 -6.10
CA ASP A 57 11.74 -9.17 -7.35
C ASP A 57 11.05 -7.84 -7.69
N ARG A 58 11.85 -6.82 -7.99
CA ARG A 58 11.37 -5.44 -8.17
C ARG A 58 10.31 -5.30 -9.26
N GLY A 59 10.34 -6.14 -10.29
CA GLY A 59 9.34 -6.14 -11.36
C GLY A 59 7.96 -6.54 -10.86
N GLN A 60 7.85 -7.70 -10.21
CA GLN A 60 6.58 -8.18 -9.68
C GLN A 60 6.07 -7.30 -8.52
N LEU A 61 6.98 -6.82 -7.67
CA LEU A 61 6.65 -5.90 -6.57
C LEU A 61 6.12 -4.57 -7.08
N ALA A 62 6.70 -4.02 -8.15
CA ALA A 62 6.22 -2.78 -8.75
C ALA A 62 4.83 -2.96 -9.38
N GLU A 63 4.59 -4.05 -10.12
CA GLU A 63 3.27 -4.31 -10.71
C GLU A 63 2.20 -4.48 -9.63
N ARG A 64 2.51 -5.22 -8.56
CA ARG A 64 1.57 -5.44 -7.45
C ARG A 64 1.28 -4.16 -6.68
N SER A 65 2.30 -3.36 -6.41
CA SER A 65 2.18 -2.08 -5.71
C SER A 65 1.35 -1.08 -6.53
N ASP A 66 1.59 -0.99 -7.84
CA ASP A 66 0.81 -0.15 -8.76
C ASP A 66 -0.66 -0.56 -8.83
N ARG A 67 -0.94 -1.87 -8.93
CA ARG A 67 -2.31 -2.39 -8.98
C ARG A 67 -3.09 -2.04 -7.72
N VAL A 68 -2.49 -2.23 -6.55
CA VAL A 68 -3.16 -1.95 -5.27
C VAL A 68 -3.32 -0.44 -5.07
N ALA A 69 -2.32 0.36 -5.39
CA ALA A 69 -2.41 1.80 -5.30
C ALA A 69 -3.56 2.36 -6.15
N LYS A 70 -3.75 1.85 -7.38
CA LYS A 70 -4.89 2.22 -8.24
C LYS A 70 -6.23 1.85 -7.62
N LEU A 71 -6.36 0.66 -7.02
CA LEU A 71 -7.58 0.24 -6.33
C LEU A 71 -7.88 1.14 -5.13
N LEU A 72 -6.87 1.48 -4.34
CA LEU A 72 -6.98 2.35 -3.18
C LEU A 72 -7.44 3.76 -3.55
N VAL A 73 -6.81 4.37 -4.55
CA VAL A 73 -7.19 5.71 -5.03
C VAL A 73 -8.60 5.70 -5.63
N SER A 74 -8.98 4.65 -6.37
CA SER A 74 -10.33 4.52 -6.95
C SER A 74 -11.41 4.30 -5.88
N SER A 75 -11.00 3.86 -4.68
CA SER A 75 -11.88 3.62 -3.54
C SER A 75 -11.79 4.75 -2.52
N ARG A 76 -11.14 5.88 -2.85
CA ARG A 76 -11.18 7.08 -2.02
C ARG A 76 -12.66 7.40 -1.77
N PRO A 77 -13.08 7.47 -0.49
CA PRO A 77 -14.38 8.07 -0.19
C PRO A 77 -14.33 9.47 -0.79
N GLU A 78 -15.32 9.82 -1.61
CA GLU A 78 -15.51 11.20 -2.06
C GLU A 78 -15.84 12.02 -0.81
N PHE A 79 -14.82 12.47 -0.08
CA PHE A 79 -15.01 13.39 1.03
C PHE A 79 -15.31 14.76 0.44
N GLY A 80 -16.59 15.00 0.15
CA GLY A 80 -17.06 16.32 -0.25
C GLY A 80 -18.36 16.31 -1.04
N ASN A 81 -19.48 15.96 -0.41
CA ASN A 81 -20.76 16.66 -0.65
C ASN A 81 -21.76 16.38 0.49
N ASP A 82 -21.63 17.08 1.62
CA ASP A 82 -22.78 17.60 2.38
C ASP A 82 -22.39 18.91 3.09
#